data_AF-A0A6L9MQE1-F1
#
_entry.id   AF-A0A6L9MQE1-F1
#
_cell.length_a   1.000
_cell.length_b   1.000
_cell.length_c   1.000
_cell.angle_alpha   90.00
_cell.angle_beta   90.00
_cell.angle_gamma   90.00
#
_symmetry.space_group_name_H-M   'P 1'
#
loop_
_entity.id
_entity.type
_entity.pdbx_description
1 polymer ?
#
loop_
_entity_poly.entity_id
_entity_poly.type
_entity_poly.pdbx_seq_one_letter_code
_entity_poly.pdbx_strand_id
1 'polypeptide(L)'
;MSNLAALRKSELLQYEFALGTGRTVANLLSRTKDVNGKIDIFNAMASTGSSSSPVKWLGEDEFLEASITSLKQASRLLVTLEDSIDMSIPELVYALKGKHGTSSLGNLFPTIEHEYWTEVTKAEISPLLNEYRFWLYNIDDLELGEELTSAQSLLAILEQPLFSQLNRLADIAEVSDFNWQQDQKIFENILTQLESDNKSFITEWLDSPVLGAHYNARTHRMYGSLFSWLFLSLMAQTYGFTSNLWATKKQWGKLGCTIADDAKPAAVFHYFNINVNQEDEALADGEMQSFGRKISIVYNADQVQGFDGSGIEKTKVKQLSMLEKRIDELGVSIEHTEAGEAYYEPEADAITMPNKALFKGKDATRAYHATLLHEIVHWTGHETRCNRNIGEKFGSPAYAFEELVAEIGSSFLCARFGLTKRARVNSVRYIANWLSSFNLKKSMAKLEQAARKANQASNYIYIPKRDD
;
A
#
# COMPACT_ATOMS: atom_id res chain seq x y z
N MET A 1 -1.58 35.17 16.54
CA MET A 1 -0.61 34.13 16.16
C MET A 1 0.16 33.75 17.40
N SER A 2 0.13 32.46 17.75
CA SER A 2 0.82 31.92 18.91
C SER A 2 2.32 31.77 18.62
N ASN A 3 3.17 31.94 19.63
CA ASN A 3 4.62 31.78 19.49
C ASN A 3 5.08 30.39 19.99
N LEU A 4 6.31 30.02 19.67
CA LEU A 4 6.87 28.72 20.02
C LEU A 4 6.90 28.45 21.55
N ALA A 5 7.02 29.49 22.37
CA ALA A 5 6.91 29.35 23.83
C ALA A 5 5.50 28.96 24.28
N ALA A 6 4.45 29.42 23.58
CA ALA A 6 3.07 29.00 23.81
C ALA A 6 2.87 27.53 23.42
N LEU A 7 3.40 27.10 22.26
CA LEU A 7 3.38 25.69 21.85
C LEU A 7 4.00 24.77 22.91
N ARG A 8 5.16 25.14 23.47
CA ARG A 8 5.84 24.33 24.51
C ARG A 8 5.06 24.19 25.82
N LYS A 9 4.06 25.05 26.07
CA LYS A 9 3.30 25.10 27.33
C LYS A 9 1.85 24.65 27.20
N SER A 10 1.27 24.72 26.01
CA SER A 10 -0.14 24.37 25.76
C SER A 10 -0.24 23.02 25.10
N GLU A 11 -0.86 22.07 25.79
CA GLU A 11 -1.14 20.73 25.25
C GLU A 11 -2.08 20.79 24.03
N LEU A 12 -3.07 21.68 24.03
CA LEU A 12 -3.99 21.88 22.89
C LEU A 12 -3.24 22.32 21.63
N LEU A 13 -2.33 23.29 21.76
CA LEU A 13 -1.48 23.71 20.63
C LEU A 13 -0.54 22.57 20.20
N GLN A 14 -0.02 21.77 21.14
CA GLN A 14 0.85 20.64 20.78
C GLN A 14 0.12 19.62 19.91
N TYR A 15 -1.10 19.25 20.27
CA TYR A 15 -1.89 18.31 19.46
C TYR A 15 -2.38 18.92 18.15
N GLU A 16 -2.79 20.19 18.13
CA GLU A 16 -3.18 20.88 16.90
C GLU A 16 -2.05 20.80 15.86
N PHE A 17 -0.84 21.20 16.26
CA PHE A 17 0.31 21.20 15.36
C PHE A 17 0.84 19.79 15.06
N ALA A 18 0.74 18.86 16.00
CA ALA A 18 1.07 17.45 15.76
C ALA A 18 0.17 16.84 14.68
N LEU A 19 -1.14 17.05 14.78
CA LEU A 19 -2.11 16.63 13.78
C LEU A 19 -1.86 17.33 12.44
N GLY A 20 -1.79 18.66 12.46
CA GLY A 20 -1.60 19.48 11.26
C GLY A 20 -0.35 19.10 10.48
N THR A 21 0.74 18.74 11.14
CA THR A 21 2.00 18.32 10.48
C THR A 21 2.14 16.81 10.30
N GLY A 22 1.20 16.01 10.82
CA GLY A 22 1.27 14.55 10.87
C GLY A 22 2.44 13.99 11.67
N ARG A 23 3.00 14.76 12.60
CA ARG A 23 4.17 14.38 13.41
C ARG A 23 3.78 14.19 14.87
N THR A 24 4.60 13.46 15.62
CA THR A 24 4.40 13.35 17.07
C THR A 24 4.78 14.65 17.79
N VAL A 25 4.12 14.92 18.91
CA VAL A 25 4.46 16.05 19.80
C VAL A 25 5.95 16.01 20.18
N ALA A 26 6.45 14.83 20.54
CA ALA A 26 7.87 14.63 20.87
C ALA A 26 8.80 15.02 19.71
N ASN A 27 8.43 14.68 18.47
CA ASN A 27 9.21 15.07 17.28
C ASN A 27 9.26 16.59 17.11
N LEU A 28 8.11 17.27 17.24
CA LEU A 28 8.02 18.72 17.09
C LEU A 28 8.80 19.47 18.19
N LEU A 29 8.65 19.06 19.45
CA LEU A 29 9.36 19.67 20.57
C LEU A 29 10.87 19.43 20.49
N SER A 30 11.30 18.24 20.07
CA SER A 30 12.72 17.91 19.89
C SER A 30 13.37 18.76 18.80
N ARG A 31 12.72 18.88 17.63
CA ARG A 31 13.24 19.66 16.49
C ARG A 31 13.35 21.14 16.78
N THR A 32 12.42 21.68 17.55
CA THR A 32 12.35 23.10 17.85
C THR A 32 13.02 23.47 19.17
N LYS A 33 13.70 22.53 19.85
CA LYS A 33 14.26 22.74 21.21
C LYS A 33 15.19 23.95 21.30
N ASP A 34 16.05 24.12 20.29
CA ASP A 34 17.07 25.19 20.28
C ASP A 34 16.60 26.46 19.55
N VAL A 35 15.35 26.47 19.05
CA VAL A 35 14.76 27.63 18.37
C VAL A 35 14.25 28.64 19.41
N ASN A 36 14.40 29.93 19.14
CA ASN A 36 13.95 30.99 20.03
C ASN A 36 12.42 30.94 20.22
N GLY A 37 11.98 30.86 21.49
CA GLY A 37 10.56 30.73 21.85
C GLY A 37 9.68 31.91 21.44
N LYS A 38 10.25 33.07 21.11
CA LYS A 38 9.50 34.24 20.62
C LYS A 38 9.14 34.16 19.13
N ILE A 39 9.73 33.22 18.39
CA ILE A 39 9.44 33.03 16.97
C ILE A 39 8.02 32.48 16.82
N ASP A 40 7.33 32.95 15.79
CA ASP A 40 6.03 32.43 15.37
C ASP A 40 6.11 30.92 15.10
N ILE A 41 5.08 30.15 15.47
CA ILE A 41 5.14 28.68 15.41
C ILE A 41 5.38 28.18 13.98
N PHE A 42 4.74 28.77 12.97
CA PHE A 42 4.91 28.34 11.58
C PHE A 42 6.32 28.60 11.08
N ASN A 43 6.86 29.79 11.38
CA ASN A 43 8.24 30.15 11.04
C ASN A 43 9.25 29.25 11.76
N ALA A 44 9.01 28.93 13.03
CA ALA A 44 9.85 28.01 13.80
C ALA A 44 9.86 26.62 13.16
N MET A 45 8.69 26.07 12.81
CA MET A 45 8.60 24.76 12.16
C MET A 45 9.29 24.74 10.79
N ALA A 46 9.03 25.75 9.94
CA ALA A 46 9.66 25.88 8.63
C ALA A 46 11.19 25.92 8.72
N SER A 47 11.73 26.60 9.74
CA SER A 47 13.19 26.69 9.97
C SER A 47 13.86 25.36 10.33
N THR A 48 13.09 24.37 10.78
CA THR A 48 13.60 23.02 11.12
C THR A 48 13.42 22.01 10.00
N GLY A 49 12.69 22.37 8.95
CA GLY A 49 12.48 21.51 7.79
C GLY A 49 13.75 21.34 6.94
N SER A 50 13.93 20.17 6.35
CA SER A 50 14.91 19.94 5.29
C SER A 50 14.19 19.49 4.01
N SER A 51 14.89 19.48 2.87
CA SER A 51 14.37 18.87 1.64
C SER A 51 14.02 17.39 1.84
N SER A 52 14.78 16.67 2.67
CA SER A 52 14.57 15.25 2.98
C SER A 52 13.52 14.97 4.07
N SER A 53 13.10 15.97 4.84
CA SER A 53 12.12 15.84 5.91
C SER A 53 11.47 17.20 6.19
N PRO A 54 10.60 17.67 5.27
CA PRO A 54 9.93 18.95 5.42
C PRO A 54 8.99 18.93 6.62
N VAL A 55 8.80 20.08 7.25
CA VAL A 55 7.77 20.28 8.29
C VAL A 55 6.78 21.28 7.71
N LYS A 56 5.67 20.75 7.20
CA LYS A 56 4.56 21.52 6.62
C LYS A 56 3.24 20.96 7.12
N TRP A 57 2.18 21.76 7.00
CA TRP A 57 0.83 21.27 7.23
C TRP A 57 0.47 20.27 6.13
N LEU A 58 -0.15 19.15 6.49
CA LEU A 58 -0.57 18.12 5.55
C LEU A 58 -1.87 18.53 4.88
N GLY A 59 -1.91 18.42 3.55
CA GLY A 59 -3.14 18.55 2.77
C GLY A 59 -3.84 17.20 2.55
N GLU A 60 -4.95 17.22 1.82
CA GLU A 60 -5.74 16.03 1.45
C GLU A 60 -4.94 14.97 0.69
N ASP A 61 -3.89 15.36 -0.04
CA ASP A 61 -3.03 14.40 -0.76
C ASP A 61 -1.96 13.75 0.14
N GLU A 62 -1.73 14.32 1.33
CA GLU A 62 -0.57 14.00 2.19
C GLU A 62 -0.96 13.46 3.57
N PHE A 63 -2.25 13.49 3.94
CA PHE A 63 -2.73 13.08 5.26
C PHE A 63 -2.36 11.63 5.62
N LEU A 64 -2.20 10.76 4.62
CA LEU A 64 -1.76 9.37 4.81
C LEU A 64 -0.36 9.23 5.40
N GLU A 65 0.50 10.25 5.30
CA GLU A 65 1.83 10.21 5.92
C GLU A 65 1.80 10.54 7.43
N ALA A 66 0.63 10.85 8.00
CA ALA A 66 0.52 11.20 9.40
C ALA A 66 0.84 10.04 10.34
N SER A 67 1.44 10.41 11.47
CA SER A 67 1.72 9.50 12.58
C SER A 67 0.43 9.04 13.24
N ILE A 68 0.30 7.71 13.36
CA ILE A 68 -0.78 7.09 14.13
C ILE A 68 -0.67 7.43 15.60
N THR A 69 0.56 7.58 16.12
CA THR A 69 0.80 7.94 17.51
C THR A 69 0.18 9.30 17.85
N SER A 70 0.35 10.33 17.00
CA SER A 70 -0.24 11.65 17.24
C SER A 70 -1.76 11.60 17.16
N LEU A 71 -2.31 10.87 16.18
CA LEU A 71 -3.75 10.66 16.08
C LEU A 71 -4.31 10.01 17.35
N LYS A 72 -3.73 8.89 17.82
CA LYS A 72 -4.13 8.21 19.07
C LYS A 72 -4.08 9.14 20.28
N GLN A 73 -3.02 9.93 20.43
CA GLN A 73 -2.87 10.83 21.57
C GLN A 73 -3.92 11.94 21.55
N ALA A 74 -4.16 12.58 20.40
CA ALA A 74 -5.20 13.58 20.25
C ALA A 74 -6.60 12.98 20.45
N SER A 75 -6.86 11.77 19.91
CA SER A 75 -8.12 11.05 20.12
C SER A 75 -8.36 10.79 21.61
N ARG A 76 -7.37 10.29 22.36
CA ARG A 76 -7.52 10.05 23.81
C ARG A 76 -7.84 11.32 24.58
N LEU A 77 -7.17 12.44 24.28
CA LEU A 77 -7.50 13.72 24.90
C LEU A 77 -8.96 14.10 24.58
N LEU A 78 -9.34 14.06 23.30
CA LEU A 78 -10.66 14.50 22.85
C LEU A 78 -11.78 13.56 23.30
N VAL A 79 -11.52 12.28 23.52
CA VAL A 79 -12.47 11.36 24.17
C VAL A 79 -12.86 11.86 25.56
N THR A 80 -11.90 12.33 26.36
CA THR A 80 -12.25 12.89 27.69
C THR A 80 -13.15 14.11 27.59
N LEU A 81 -13.07 14.87 26.50
CA LEU A 81 -13.94 16.01 26.21
C LEU A 81 -15.33 15.56 25.76
N GLU A 82 -15.40 14.60 24.84
CA GLU A 82 -16.65 14.00 24.38
C GLU A 82 -17.43 13.41 25.56
N ASP A 83 -16.76 12.64 26.43
CA ASP A 83 -17.35 12.05 27.64
C ASP A 83 -17.83 13.12 28.64
N SER A 84 -17.15 14.27 28.71
CA SER A 84 -17.51 15.36 29.62
C SER A 84 -18.70 16.20 29.14
N ILE A 85 -18.93 16.29 27.82
CA ILE A 85 -19.96 17.14 27.22
C ILE A 85 -21.15 16.31 26.67
N ASP A 86 -20.98 15.00 26.52
CA ASP A 86 -21.93 14.11 25.84
C ASP A 86 -22.24 14.58 24.41
N MET A 87 -21.19 15.00 23.68
CA MET A 87 -21.27 15.47 22.30
C MET A 87 -20.03 15.04 21.53
N SER A 88 -20.22 14.60 20.28
CA SER A 88 -19.10 14.32 19.38
C SER A 88 -18.36 15.60 18.97
N ILE A 89 -17.11 15.47 18.53
CA ILE A 89 -16.33 16.62 18.04
C ILE A 89 -17.06 17.41 16.93
N PRO A 90 -17.65 16.79 15.89
CA PRO A 90 -18.41 17.53 14.88
C PRO A 90 -19.59 18.34 15.47
N GLU A 91 -20.32 17.79 16.43
CA GLU A 91 -21.43 18.46 17.11
C GLU A 91 -20.94 19.62 17.98
N LEU A 92 -19.83 19.42 18.71
CA LEU A 92 -19.21 20.46 19.53
C LEU A 92 -18.73 21.65 18.69
N VAL A 93 -18.09 21.39 17.54
CA VAL A 93 -17.69 22.44 16.58
C VAL A 93 -18.90 23.25 16.13
N TYR A 94 -20.04 22.59 15.88
CA TYR A 94 -21.29 23.27 15.53
C TYR A 94 -21.85 24.09 16.71
N ALA A 95 -21.88 23.54 17.92
CA ALA A 95 -22.38 24.22 19.12
C ALA A 95 -21.56 25.47 19.51
N LEU A 96 -20.26 25.45 19.25
CA LEU A 96 -19.36 26.59 19.46
C LEU A 96 -19.53 27.70 18.41
N LYS A 97 -20.23 27.45 17.30
CA LYS A 97 -20.44 28.45 16.24
C LYS A 97 -21.17 29.68 16.81
N GLY A 98 -20.64 30.87 16.52
CA GLY A 98 -21.20 32.14 16.99
C GLY A 98 -20.94 32.50 18.47
N LYS A 99 -20.36 31.62 19.29
CA LYS A 99 -19.97 31.96 20.67
C LYS A 99 -18.72 32.86 20.73
N HIS A 100 -18.54 33.63 21.80
CA HIS A 100 -17.35 34.48 21.98
C HIS A 100 -16.10 33.63 22.24
N GLY A 101 -14.95 34.05 21.70
CA GLY A 101 -13.69 33.31 21.85
C GLY A 101 -13.21 33.16 23.29
N THR A 102 -13.51 34.13 24.14
CA THR A 102 -13.12 34.14 25.56
C THR A 102 -14.08 33.37 26.48
N SER A 103 -15.19 32.85 25.94
CA SER A 103 -16.12 32.04 26.73
C SER A 103 -15.47 30.69 27.05
N SER A 104 -15.39 30.34 28.33
CA SER A 104 -14.92 29.01 28.77
C SER A 104 -15.95 27.94 28.50
N LEU A 105 -15.50 26.70 28.29
CA LEU A 105 -16.41 25.58 28.03
C LEU A 105 -17.33 25.31 29.22
N GLY A 106 -16.85 25.44 30.47
CA GLY A 106 -17.71 25.28 31.65
C GLY A 106 -18.85 26.29 31.73
N ASN A 107 -18.65 27.50 31.20
CA ASN A 107 -19.73 28.50 31.10
C ASN A 107 -20.71 28.20 29.96
N LEU A 108 -20.22 27.59 28.87
CA LEU A 108 -21.04 27.27 27.70
C LEU A 108 -21.81 25.96 27.86
N PHE A 109 -21.25 25.01 28.60
CA PHE A 109 -21.75 23.66 28.84
C PHE A 109 -21.66 23.36 30.35
N PRO A 110 -22.68 23.76 31.14
CA PRO A 110 -22.66 23.61 32.60
C PRO A 110 -22.61 22.16 33.12
N THR A 111 -22.77 21.18 32.24
CA THR A 111 -22.69 19.75 32.53
C THR A 111 -21.25 19.23 32.60
N ILE A 112 -20.25 20.02 32.22
CA ILE A 112 -18.83 19.64 32.32
C ILE A 112 -18.42 19.61 33.79
N GLU A 113 -18.10 18.42 34.29
CA GLU A 113 -17.53 18.23 35.63
C GLU A 113 -15.99 18.15 35.64
N HIS A 114 -15.37 17.99 34.46
CA HIS A 114 -13.93 17.80 34.33
C HIS A 114 -13.15 19.13 34.47
N GLU A 115 -12.39 19.27 35.56
CA GLU A 115 -11.68 20.51 35.98
C GLU A 115 -10.79 21.12 34.87
N TYR A 116 -10.13 20.29 34.07
CA TYR A 116 -9.33 20.81 32.96
C TYR A 116 -10.20 21.49 31.89
N TRP A 117 -11.34 20.89 31.53
CA TRP A 117 -12.17 21.37 30.42
C TRP A 117 -13.00 22.59 30.80
N THR A 118 -13.35 22.77 32.08
CA THR A 118 -14.14 23.91 32.54
C THR A 118 -13.46 25.26 32.26
N GLU A 119 -12.14 25.30 32.36
CA GLU A 119 -11.32 26.51 32.19
C GLU A 119 -10.94 26.80 30.74
N VAL A 120 -10.92 25.79 29.87
CA VAL A 120 -10.54 25.94 28.47
C VAL A 120 -11.51 26.86 27.75
N THR A 121 -10.99 27.88 27.04
CA THR A 121 -11.80 28.80 26.26
C THR A 121 -12.10 28.28 24.87
N LYS A 122 -13.19 28.77 24.26
CA LYS A 122 -13.50 28.50 22.85
C LYS A 122 -12.29 28.80 21.95
N ALA A 123 -11.59 29.91 22.15
CA ALA A 123 -10.47 30.33 21.32
C ALA A 123 -9.29 29.36 21.39
N GLU A 124 -9.07 28.72 22.55
CA GLU A 124 -8.00 27.75 22.74
C GLU A 124 -8.31 26.40 22.11
N ILE A 125 -9.56 25.94 22.20
CA ILE A 125 -9.93 24.59 21.73
C ILE A 125 -10.33 24.54 20.25
N SER A 126 -10.92 25.60 19.71
CA SER A 126 -11.48 25.60 18.34
C SER A 126 -10.46 25.19 17.25
N PRO A 127 -9.19 25.62 17.27
CA PRO A 127 -8.21 25.21 16.27
C PRO A 127 -8.01 23.67 16.24
N LEU A 128 -7.80 23.06 17.41
CA LEU A 128 -7.67 21.60 17.54
C LEU A 128 -8.92 20.86 17.07
N LEU A 129 -10.13 21.34 17.44
CA LEU A 129 -11.37 20.68 17.02
C LEU A 129 -11.59 20.73 15.51
N ASN A 130 -11.25 21.86 14.88
CA ASN A 130 -11.39 22.00 13.42
C ASN A 130 -10.40 21.09 12.69
N GLU A 131 -9.15 21.03 13.16
CA GLU A 131 -8.14 20.11 12.62
C GLU A 131 -8.58 18.65 12.80
N TYR A 132 -9.03 18.27 14.00
CA TYR A 132 -9.48 16.91 14.26
C TYR A 132 -10.71 16.52 13.43
N ARG A 133 -11.63 17.45 13.18
CA ARG A 133 -12.77 17.23 12.28
C ARG A 133 -12.32 16.96 10.84
N PHE A 134 -11.27 17.63 10.36
CA PHE A 134 -10.65 17.31 9.07
C PHE A 134 -10.13 15.87 9.06
N TRP A 135 -9.48 15.42 10.13
CA TRP A 135 -9.01 14.02 10.26
C TRP A 135 -10.15 13.00 10.27
N LEU A 136 -11.22 13.22 11.04
CA LEU A 136 -12.38 12.31 11.04
C LEU A 136 -12.96 12.13 9.63
N TYR A 137 -13.11 13.23 8.89
CA TYR A 137 -13.64 13.20 7.52
C TYR A 137 -12.72 12.44 6.55
N ASN A 138 -11.43 12.76 6.53
CA ASN A 138 -10.47 12.14 5.60
C ASN A 138 -10.14 10.69 5.98
N ILE A 139 -10.17 10.34 7.27
CA ILE A 139 -9.95 8.96 7.69
C ILE A 139 -11.19 8.08 7.41
N ASP A 140 -12.42 8.61 7.48
CA ASP A 140 -13.62 7.84 7.09
C ASP A 140 -13.54 7.36 5.62
N ASP A 141 -12.85 8.11 4.78
CA ASP A 141 -12.57 7.74 3.40
C ASP A 141 -11.68 6.51 3.23
N LEU A 142 -10.96 6.13 4.27
CA LEU A 142 -10.10 4.94 4.29
C LEU A 142 -10.86 3.67 4.67
N GLU A 143 -12.14 3.78 5.03
CA GLU A 143 -13.02 2.63 5.29
C GLU A 143 -12.50 1.75 6.45
N LEU A 144 -11.95 2.40 7.49
CA LEU A 144 -11.24 1.70 8.57
C LEU A 144 -12.11 0.85 9.52
N GLY A 145 -13.42 0.87 9.37
CA GLY A 145 -14.35 0.50 10.44
C GLY A 145 -15.80 0.82 10.14
N GLU A 146 -16.60 0.80 11.21
CA GLU A 146 -17.88 1.52 11.27
C GLU A 146 -17.69 3.03 11.03
N GLU A 147 -18.78 3.73 10.77
CA GLU A 147 -18.78 5.16 10.44
C GLU A 147 -18.04 5.98 11.52
N LEU A 148 -17.02 6.73 11.09
CA LEU A 148 -16.20 7.56 11.97
C LEU A 148 -16.95 8.83 12.35
N THR A 149 -17.64 8.78 13.49
CA THR A 149 -18.55 9.84 13.95
C THR A 149 -18.01 10.63 15.15
N SER A 150 -17.03 10.09 15.86
CA SER A 150 -16.51 10.65 17.13
C SER A 150 -15.03 10.37 17.34
N ALA A 151 -14.40 11.08 18.28
CA ALA A 151 -13.05 10.75 18.74
C ALA A 151 -12.98 9.35 19.34
N GLN A 152 -14.04 8.92 20.04
CA GLN A 152 -14.17 7.56 20.57
C GLN A 152 -14.14 6.50 19.46
N SER A 153 -14.89 6.71 18.37
CA SER A 153 -14.91 5.77 17.24
C SER A 153 -13.54 5.67 16.55
N LEU A 154 -12.84 6.80 16.37
CA LEU A 154 -11.50 6.80 15.80
C LEU A 154 -10.50 6.11 16.73
N LEU A 155 -10.55 6.39 18.03
CA LEU A 155 -9.65 5.76 18.99
C LEU A 155 -9.84 4.24 19.01
N ALA A 156 -11.09 3.77 19.06
CA ALA A 156 -11.42 2.34 19.05
C ALA A 156 -10.86 1.64 17.81
N ILE A 157 -10.93 2.28 16.64
CA ILE A 157 -10.31 1.79 15.40
C ILE A 157 -8.79 1.75 15.55
N LEU A 158 -8.15 2.87 15.90
CA LEU A 158 -6.69 2.96 15.96
C LEU A 158 -6.08 2.00 17.01
N GLU A 159 -6.81 1.68 18.07
CA GLU A 159 -6.36 0.77 19.14
C GLU A 159 -6.60 -0.72 18.85
N GLN A 160 -7.24 -1.07 17.73
CA GLN A 160 -7.34 -2.46 17.31
C GLN A 160 -5.94 -3.10 17.29
N PRO A 161 -5.78 -4.38 17.74
CA PRO A 161 -4.47 -5.01 17.92
C PRO A 161 -3.52 -4.88 16.73
N LEU A 162 -4.08 -4.84 15.51
CA LEU A 162 -3.34 -4.68 14.28
C LEU A 162 -2.87 -3.23 14.04
N PHE A 163 -3.77 -2.25 14.17
CA PHE A 163 -3.48 -0.83 13.89
C PHE A 163 -2.67 -0.19 15.02
N SER A 164 -2.96 -0.59 16.26
CA SER A 164 -1.99 -1.15 17.19
C SER A 164 -0.53 -0.79 16.96
N GLN A 165 0.03 -1.60 16.06
CA GLN A 165 1.46 -1.79 15.82
C GLN A 165 1.99 -0.93 14.65
N LEU A 166 1.10 -0.22 13.94
CA LEU A 166 1.44 0.56 12.75
C LEU A 166 1.81 2.00 13.11
N ASN A 167 2.70 2.60 12.30
CA ASN A 167 3.28 3.92 12.59
C ASN A 167 2.69 5.05 11.75
N ARG A 168 2.32 4.79 10.48
CA ARG A 168 1.72 5.79 9.58
C ARG A 168 0.31 5.41 9.17
N LEU A 169 -0.53 6.42 8.96
CA LEU A 169 -1.91 6.22 8.53
C LEU A 169 -2.01 5.50 7.18
N ALA A 170 -1.03 5.69 6.28
CA ALA A 170 -0.89 4.93 5.03
C ALA A 170 -0.83 3.42 5.27
N ASP A 171 -0.09 3.01 6.30
CA ASP A 171 0.05 1.61 6.67
C ASP A 171 -1.30 1.08 7.19
N ILE A 172 -2.08 1.89 7.92
CA ILE A 172 -3.46 1.51 8.32
C ILE A 172 -4.38 1.44 7.10
N ALA A 173 -4.38 2.44 6.21
CA ALA A 173 -5.22 2.48 5.01
C ALA A 173 -5.00 1.27 4.09
N GLU A 174 -3.74 0.81 3.99
CA GLU A 174 -3.41 -0.41 3.28
C GLU A 174 -3.99 -1.65 3.98
N VAL A 175 -4.20 -1.61 5.29
CA VAL A 175 -4.52 -2.77 6.14
C VAL A 175 -5.97 -2.77 6.62
N SER A 176 -6.77 -1.77 6.28
CA SER A 176 -8.04 -1.52 6.93
C SER A 176 -9.26 -1.88 6.09
N ASP A 177 -10.01 -2.90 6.50
CA ASP A 177 -11.43 -3.10 6.21
C ASP A 177 -11.97 -4.01 7.31
N PHE A 178 -13.09 -3.61 7.90
CA PHE A 178 -13.73 -4.23 9.06
C PHE A 178 -14.42 -5.58 8.76
N ASN A 179 -14.03 -6.26 7.69
CA ASN A 179 -14.71 -7.46 7.21
C ASN A 179 -13.74 -8.53 6.69
N TRP A 180 -12.54 -8.65 7.27
CA TRP A 180 -11.52 -9.63 6.85
C TRP A 180 -12.10 -11.04 6.63
N GLN A 181 -12.99 -11.50 7.51
CA GLN A 181 -13.60 -12.84 7.37
C GLN A 181 -14.60 -12.89 6.22
N GLN A 182 -15.32 -11.80 5.97
CA GLN A 182 -16.30 -11.70 4.91
C GLN A 182 -15.61 -11.57 3.55
N ASP A 183 -14.60 -10.72 3.40
CA ASP A 183 -13.86 -10.56 2.15
C ASP A 183 -13.04 -11.80 1.81
N GLN A 184 -12.47 -12.47 2.81
CA GLN A 184 -11.83 -13.77 2.61
C GLN A 184 -12.85 -14.83 2.14
N LYS A 185 -14.08 -14.85 2.69
CA LYS A 185 -15.16 -15.73 2.21
C LYS A 185 -15.61 -15.37 0.79
N ILE A 186 -15.72 -14.08 0.47
CA ILE A 186 -16.07 -13.63 -0.88
C ILE A 186 -14.98 -14.06 -1.87
N PHE A 187 -13.70 -13.90 -1.51
CA PHE A 187 -12.60 -14.39 -2.33
C PHE A 187 -12.65 -15.91 -2.53
N GLU A 188 -12.90 -16.69 -1.48
CA GLU A 188 -13.09 -18.14 -1.62
C GLU A 188 -14.27 -18.49 -2.53
N ASN A 189 -15.39 -17.76 -2.43
CA ASN A 189 -16.54 -17.93 -3.32
C ASN A 189 -16.21 -17.56 -4.77
N ILE A 190 -15.43 -16.49 -5.01
CA ILE A 190 -14.94 -16.13 -6.36
C ILE A 190 -14.13 -17.29 -6.93
N LEU A 191 -13.23 -17.89 -6.16
CA LEU A 191 -12.46 -19.04 -6.60
C LEU A 191 -13.36 -20.25 -6.91
N THR A 192 -14.31 -20.57 -6.03
CA THR A 192 -15.27 -21.66 -6.28
C THR A 192 -16.08 -21.44 -7.55
N GLN A 193 -16.53 -20.21 -7.81
CA GLN A 193 -17.28 -19.86 -9.02
C GLN A 193 -16.41 -19.97 -10.28
N LEU A 194 -15.17 -19.48 -10.24
CA LEU A 194 -14.23 -19.61 -11.36
C LEU A 194 -13.98 -21.10 -11.69
N GLU A 195 -13.79 -21.94 -10.67
CA GLU A 195 -13.58 -23.38 -10.84
C GLU A 195 -14.82 -24.10 -11.40
N SER A 196 -16.02 -23.68 -10.99
CA SER A 196 -17.27 -24.25 -11.51
C SER A 196 -17.52 -23.85 -12.96
N ASP A 197 -17.21 -22.61 -13.32
CA ASP A 197 -17.46 -22.08 -14.66
C ASP A 197 -16.44 -22.60 -15.67
N ASN A 198 -15.17 -22.74 -15.27
CA ASN A 198 -14.11 -23.23 -16.13
C ASN A 198 -13.02 -23.99 -15.36
N LYS A 199 -12.93 -25.31 -15.56
CA LYS A 199 -11.90 -26.15 -14.90
C LYS A 199 -10.50 -26.02 -15.52
N SER A 200 -10.41 -25.59 -16.76
CA SER A 200 -9.14 -25.37 -17.48
C SER A 200 -8.64 -23.93 -17.36
N PHE A 201 -9.32 -23.12 -16.55
CA PHE A 201 -9.13 -21.70 -16.39
C PHE A 201 -7.67 -21.25 -16.21
N ILE A 202 -6.93 -21.88 -15.29
CA ILE A 202 -5.52 -21.53 -15.05
C ILE A 202 -4.67 -21.83 -16.28
N THR A 203 -4.90 -22.96 -16.94
CA THR A 203 -4.12 -23.34 -18.13
C THR A 203 -4.37 -22.38 -19.28
N GLU A 204 -5.63 -22.01 -19.53
CA GLU A 204 -6.00 -21.04 -20.57
C GLU A 204 -5.41 -19.65 -20.30
N TRP A 205 -5.42 -19.21 -19.04
CA TRP A 205 -4.82 -17.94 -18.65
C TRP A 205 -3.29 -17.96 -18.81
N LEU A 206 -2.64 -19.08 -18.47
CA LEU A 206 -1.19 -19.24 -18.63
C LEU A 206 -0.76 -19.34 -20.09
N ASP A 207 -1.60 -19.83 -21.00
CA ASP A 207 -1.26 -19.95 -22.43
C ASP A 207 -1.04 -18.57 -23.09
N SER A 208 -1.72 -17.53 -22.61
CA SER A 208 -1.54 -16.17 -23.12
C SER A 208 -1.86 -15.10 -22.06
N PRO A 209 -0.99 -14.92 -21.05
CA PRO A 209 -1.25 -13.99 -19.96
C PRO A 209 -1.08 -12.54 -20.43
N VAL A 210 -2.11 -11.73 -20.25
CA VAL A 210 -2.02 -10.27 -20.44
C VAL A 210 -1.87 -9.62 -19.07
N LEU A 211 -0.64 -9.32 -18.67
CA LEU A 211 -0.35 -8.67 -17.38
C LEU A 211 -0.32 -7.15 -17.54
N GLY A 212 -0.98 -6.45 -16.61
CA GLY A 212 -1.05 -5.00 -16.60
C GLY A 212 -0.98 -4.40 -15.20
N ALA A 213 -0.57 -3.13 -15.16
CA ALA A 213 -0.69 -2.32 -13.95
C ALA A 213 -2.15 -1.91 -13.74
N HIS A 214 -2.66 -2.17 -12.54
CA HIS A 214 -4.01 -1.81 -12.11
C HIS A 214 -3.97 -0.75 -11.03
N TYR A 215 -5.00 0.08 -10.99
CA TYR A 215 -5.03 1.26 -10.13
C TYR A 215 -6.38 1.43 -9.45
N ASN A 216 -6.37 2.06 -8.29
CA ASN A 216 -7.57 2.48 -7.61
C ASN A 216 -8.19 3.69 -8.33
N ALA A 217 -9.47 3.61 -8.71
CA ALA A 217 -10.15 4.64 -9.49
C ALA A 217 -10.37 5.95 -8.69
N ARG A 218 -10.37 5.89 -7.36
CA ARG A 218 -10.58 7.04 -6.49
C ARG A 218 -9.26 7.69 -6.06
N THR A 219 -8.30 6.89 -5.58
CA THR A 219 -7.02 7.42 -5.06
C THR A 219 -5.94 7.54 -6.13
N HIS A 220 -6.19 7.00 -7.33
CA HIS A 220 -5.24 6.90 -8.44
C HIS A 220 -3.96 6.15 -8.12
N ARG A 221 -3.89 5.49 -6.95
CA ARG A 221 -2.74 4.70 -6.55
C ARG A 221 -2.75 3.35 -7.26
N MET A 222 -1.57 2.97 -7.73
CA MET A 222 -1.31 1.63 -8.25
C MET A 222 -1.44 0.60 -7.12
N TYR A 223 -2.10 -0.53 -7.38
CA TYR A 223 -2.10 -1.63 -6.42
C TYR A 223 -0.67 -2.21 -6.31
N GLY A 224 -0.06 -2.13 -5.13
CA GLY A 224 1.37 -2.43 -4.94
C GLY A 224 1.74 -3.92 -4.83
N SER A 225 0.76 -4.80 -4.71
CA SER A 225 0.98 -6.25 -4.61
C SER A 225 1.00 -6.89 -6.00
N LEU A 226 2.08 -7.63 -6.31
CA LEU A 226 2.17 -8.40 -7.56
C LEU A 226 1.06 -9.45 -7.69
N PHE A 227 0.58 -9.98 -6.56
CA PHE A 227 -0.56 -10.92 -6.60
C PHE A 227 -1.86 -10.20 -6.97
N SER A 228 -2.05 -8.96 -6.52
CA SER A 228 -3.18 -8.13 -6.97
C SER A 228 -3.10 -7.85 -8.46
N TRP A 229 -1.92 -7.50 -8.98
CA TRP A 229 -1.73 -7.32 -10.42
C TRP A 229 -2.09 -8.56 -11.22
N LEU A 230 -1.61 -9.71 -10.76
CA LEU A 230 -1.88 -11.02 -11.36
C LEU A 230 -3.38 -11.30 -11.36
N PHE A 231 -4.02 -11.21 -10.19
CA PHE A 231 -5.42 -11.55 -10.00
C PHE A 231 -6.35 -10.60 -10.76
N LEU A 232 -6.10 -9.30 -10.72
CA LEU A 232 -6.89 -8.32 -11.47
C LEU A 232 -6.72 -8.47 -12.99
N SER A 233 -5.51 -8.78 -13.46
CA SER A 233 -5.25 -9.05 -14.88
C SER A 233 -5.99 -10.30 -15.36
N LEU A 234 -5.96 -11.35 -14.53
CA LEU A 234 -6.72 -12.57 -14.74
C LEU A 234 -8.21 -12.27 -14.80
N MET A 235 -8.78 -11.54 -13.83
CA MET A 235 -10.19 -11.18 -13.82
C MET A 235 -10.59 -10.33 -15.03
N ALA A 236 -9.76 -9.38 -15.44
CA ALA A 236 -9.98 -8.57 -16.63
C ALA A 236 -10.03 -9.43 -17.90
N GLN A 237 -9.10 -10.37 -18.06
CA GLN A 237 -9.07 -11.28 -19.20
C GLN A 237 -10.29 -12.22 -19.21
N THR A 238 -10.68 -12.78 -18.06
CA THR A 238 -11.81 -13.69 -17.93
C THR A 238 -13.13 -13.04 -18.34
N TYR A 239 -13.37 -11.82 -17.89
CA TYR A 239 -14.64 -11.13 -18.08
C TYR A 239 -14.62 -10.06 -19.17
N GLY A 240 -13.49 -9.93 -19.89
CA GLY A 240 -13.35 -9.00 -21.01
C GLY A 240 -13.28 -7.52 -20.60
N PHE A 241 -12.81 -7.21 -19.39
CA PHE A 241 -12.63 -5.82 -18.97
C PHE A 241 -11.45 -5.17 -19.70
N THR A 242 -11.67 -3.94 -20.14
CA THR A 242 -10.75 -3.08 -20.88
C THR A 242 -10.11 -2.01 -20.00
N SER A 243 -10.80 -1.57 -18.94
CA SER A 243 -10.25 -0.62 -17.97
C SER A 243 -9.32 -1.31 -16.97
N ASN A 244 -8.27 -0.60 -16.55
CA ASN A 244 -7.37 -1.00 -15.47
C ASN A 244 -7.69 -0.31 -14.13
N LEU A 245 -8.87 0.31 -14.06
CA LEU A 245 -9.36 1.05 -12.91
C LEU A 245 -10.33 0.19 -12.10
N TRP A 246 -10.08 0.12 -10.80
CA TRP A 246 -10.87 -0.66 -9.86
C TRP A 246 -11.14 0.16 -8.60
N ALA A 247 -12.29 -0.03 -7.95
CA ALA A 247 -12.55 0.57 -6.65
C ALA A 247 -13.52 -0.28 -5.84
N THR A 248 -13.58 -0.07 -4.52
CA THR A 248 -14.57 -0.72 -3.66
C THR A 248 -15.97 -0.19 -3.98
N LYS A 249 -17.01 -0.91 -3.54
CA LYS A 249 -18.41 -0.47 -3.71
C LYS A 249 -18.66 0.91 -3.08
N LYS A 250 -18.12 1.16 -1.89
CA LYS A 250 -18.25 2.44 -1.18
C LYS A 250 -17.47 3.55 -1.90
N GLN A 251 -16.27 3.27 -2.42
CA GLN A 251 -15.52 4.21 -3.25
C GLN A 251 -16.27 4.63 -4.53
N TRP A 252 -16.86 3.68 -5.26
CA TRP A 252 -17.69 3.99 -6.43
C TRP A 252 -18.90 4.86 -6.07
N GLY A 253 -19.57 4.56 -4.95
CA GLY A 253 -20.67 5.38 -4.45
C GLY A 253 -20.25 6.82 -4.12
N LYS A 254 -19.06 7.01 -3.51
CA LYS A 254 -18.49 8.35 -3.23
C LYS A 254 -18.12 9.12 -4.51
N LEU A 255 -17.80 8.41 -5.61
CA LEU A 255 -17.64 9.00 -6.94
C LEU A 255 -18.98 9.30 -7.65
N GLY A 256 -20.12 9.14 -6.96
CA GLY A 256 -21.45 9.34 -7.55
C GLY A 256 -21.84 8.28 -8.58
N CYS A 257 -21.13 7.15 -8.59
CA CYS A 257 -21.28 6.09 -9.58
C CYS A 257 -22.10 4.93 -9.01
N THR A 258 -22.73 4.17 -9.90
CA THR A 258 -23.54 2.99 -9.55
C THR A 258 -22.97 1.72 -10.19
N ILE A 259 -22.70 0.70 -9.39
CA ILE A 259 -22.24 -0.61 -9.88
C ILE A 259 -23.43 -1.41 -10.41
N ALA A 260 -23.24 -2.11 -11.54
CA ALA A 260 -24.26 -3.01 -12.10
C ALA A 260 -24.62 -4.16 -11.14
N ASP A 261 -25.89 -4.61 -11.16
CA ASP A 261 -26.38 -5.66 -10.26
C ASP A 261 -25.68 -7.02 -10.47
N ASP A 262 -25.20 -7.29 -11.68
CA ASP A 262 -24.51 -8.52 -12.08
C ASP A 262 -22.97 -8.38 -12.10
N ALA A 263 -22.45 -7.30 -11.51
CA ALA A 263 -21.03 -7.00 -11.49
C ALA A 263 -20.20 -8.13 -10.84
N LYS A 264 -18.98 -8.30 -11.34
CA LYS A 264 -18.07 -9.38 -10.99
C LYS A 264 -17.00 -8.85 -10.04
N PRO A 265 -17.02 -9.22 -8.75
CA PRO A 265 -16.05 -8.75 -7.79
C PRO A 265 -14.67 -9.35 -8.06
N ALA A 266 -13.61 -8.59 -7.80
CA ALA A 266 -12.24 -9.07 -7.79
C ALA A 266 -11.56 -8.75 -6.45
N ALA A 267 -10.56 -9.55 -6.08
CA ALA A 267 -9.81 -9.40 -4.85
C ALA A 267 -8.51 -8.62 -5.09
N VAL A 268 -8.23 -7.65 -4.21
CA VAL A 268 -6.91 -7.02 -4.08
C VAL A 268 -6.31 -7.38 -2.73
N PHE A 269 -5.01 -7.59 -2.71
CA PHE A 269 -4.27 -8.17 -1.61
C PHE A 269 -3.29 -7.16 -1.03
N HIS A 270 -3.36 -7.00 0.29
CA HIS A 270 -2.54 -6.10 1.07
C HIS A 270 -1.70 -6.94 2.04
N TYR A 271 -0.38 -6.77 2.00
CA TYR A 271 0.55 -7.49 2.86
C TYR A 271 1.22 -6.50 3.80
N PHE A 272 1.31 -6.88 5.07
CA PHE A 272 1.87 -6.01 6.12
C PHE A 272 2.68 -6.84 7.11
N ASN A 273 3.65 -6.20 7.76
CA ASN A 273 4.39 -6.80 8.86
C ASN A 273 3.51 -6.82 10.11
N ILE A 274 3.48 -7.96 10.79
CA ILE A 274 2.98 -8.10 12.16
C ILE A 274 4.23 -8.25 13.04
N ASN A 275 4.24 -7.59 14.19
CA ASN A 275 5.22 -7.92 15.23
C ASN A 275 4.66 -9.08 16.04
N VAL A 276 5.22 -10.28 15.91
CA VAL A 276 4.91 -11.38 16.84
C VAL A 276 5.55 -11.05 18.19
N ASN A 277 4.77 -11.08 19.27
CA ASN A 277 5.35 -11.17 20.60
C ASN A 277 5.99 -12.55 20.77
N GLN A 278 7.09 -12.64 21.52
CA GLN A 278 7.94 -13.84 21.66
C GLN A 278 7.22 -15.11 22.16
N GLU A 279 5.95 -15.03 22.59
CA GLU A 279 5.18 -16.17 23.10
C GLU A 279 4.51 -17.02 22.00
N ASP A 280 4.38 -16.51 20.77
CA ASP A 280 3.72 -17.22 19.64
C ASP A 280 4.70 -17.85 18.62
N GLU A 281 6.01 -17.88 18.93
CA GLU A 281 7.06 -18.43 18.05
C GLU A 281 6.90 -19.94 17.73
N ALA A 282 6.05 -20.67 18.47
CA ALA A 282 5.89 -22.12 18.31
C ALA A 282 5.16 -22.57 17.03
N LEU A 283 4.66 -21.65 16.21
CA LEU A 283 3.92 -21.96 14.96
C LEU A 283 4.59 -21.43 13.69
N ALA A 284 5.72 -20.72 13.78
CA ALA A 284 6.44 -20.21 12.63
C ALA A 284 7.59 -21.15 12.27
N ASP A 285 7.40 -21.94 11.21
CA ASP A 285 8.53 -22.58 10.53
C ASP A 285 9.52 -21.47 10.13
N GLY A 286 10.77 -21.63 10.57
CA GLY A 286 11.79 -20.58 10.55
C GLY A 286 11.91 -19.84 9.21
N GLU A 287 12.17 -18.54 9.33
CA GLU A 287 12.29 -17.53 8.25
C GLU A 287 10.98 -16.94 7.70
N MET A 288 10.37 -16.05 8.48
CA MET A 288 9.82 -14.78 7.99
C MET A 288 9.38 -13.93 9.17
N GLN A 289 9.61 -12.60 9.13
CA GLN A 289 8.77 -11.65 9.87
C GLN A 289 7.32 -12.12 9.70
N SER A 290 6.52 -12.28 10.76
CA SER A 290 5.13 -12.69 10.56
C SER A 290 4.45 -11.63 9.70
N PHE A 291 4.05 -11.99 8.49
CA PHE A 291 3.35 -11.07 7.60
C PHE A 291 1.86 -11.38 7.70
N GLY A 292 1.06 -10.37 8.02
CA GLY A 292 -0.38 -10.44 7.83
C GLY A 292 -0.77 -10.20 6.38
N ARG A 293 -1.93 -10.72 6.01
CA ARG A 293 -2.54 -10.52 4.70
C ARG A 293 -3.98 -10.06 4.89
N LYS A 294 -4.37 -9.05 4.13
CA LYS A 294 -5.75 -8.60 3.98
C LYS A 294 -6.18 -8.70 2.51
N ILE A 295 -7.47 -8.92 2.31
CA ILE A 295 -8.15 -8.86 1.01
C ILE A 295 -9.16 -7.72 1.06
N SER A 296 -9.28 -6.94 -0.01
CA SER A 296 -10.40 -6.03 -0.26
C SER A 296 -11.09 -6.42 -1.56
N ILE A 297 -12.40 -6.23 -1.63
CA ILE A 297 -13.20 -6.55 -2.81
C ILE A 297 -13.47 -5.29 -3.64
N VAL A 298 -13.07 -5.34 -4.90
CA VAL A 298 -13.14 -4.23 -5.86
C VAL A 298 -13.91 -4.62 -7.12
N TYR A 299 -14.41 -3.59 -7.82
CA TYR A 299 -15.16 -3.71 -9.06
C TYR A 299 -14.51 -2.86 -10.14
N ASN A 300 -14.48 -3.37 -11.37
CA ASN A 300 -13.86 -2.70 -12.50
C ASN A 300 -14.73 -1.52 -12.96
N ALA A 301 -14.11 -0.45 -13.46
CA ALA A 301 -14.81 0.71 -14.00
C ALA A 301 -15.77 0.37 -15.16
N ASP A 302 -15.48 -0.69 -15.94
CA ASP A 302 -16.34 -1.14 -17.04
C ASP A 302 -17.70 -1.67 -16.57
N GLN A 303 -17.86 -1.91 -15.26
CA GLN A 303 -19.08 -2.42 -14.63
C GLN A 303 -19.87 -1.33 -13.91
N VAL A 304 -19.51 -0.07 -14.13
CA VAL A 304 -19.97 1.07 -13.36
C VAL A 304 -20.61 2.11 -14.29
N GLN A 305 -21.78 2.60 -13.87
CA GLN A 305 -22.50 3.69 -14.55
C GLN A 305 -22.18 5.03 -13.88
N GLY A 306 -22.02 6.07 -14.70
CA GLY A 306 -21.76 7.44 -14.23
C GLY A 306 -20.28 7.80 -14.10
N PHE A 307 -19.36 6.89 -14.41
CA PHE A 307 -17.93 7.17 -14.42
C PHE A 307 -17.50 7.76 -15.79
N ASP A 308 -16.92 8.97 -15.78
CA ASP A 308 -16.55 9.71 -16.99
C ASP A 308 -15.12 9.43 -17.48
N GLY A 309 -14.37 8.58 -16.76
CA GLY A 309 -13.05 8.15 -17.16
C GLY A 309 -11.94 9.17 -16.95
N SER A 310 -12.08 10.12 -16.00
CA SER A 310 -11.04 11.11 -15.71
C SER A 310 -9.75 10.49 -15.13
N GLY A 311 -8.93 9.93 -16.02
CA GLY A 311 -7.49 10.14 -16.17
C GLY A 311 -6.57 9.81 -15.00
N ILE A 312 -6.18 8.54 -14.87
CA ILE A 312 -4.88 8.23 -14.25
C ILE A 312 -3.79 8.67 -15.22
N GLU A 313 -2.89 9.54 -14.76
CA GLU A 313 -1.65 9.80 -15.49
C GLU A 313 -0.97 8.46 -15.76
N LYS A 314 -0.76 8.12 -17.04
CA LYS A 314 0.08 6.97 -17.39
C LYS A 314 1.41 7.18 -16.69
N THR A 315 1.69 6.37 -15.66
CA THR A 315 2.94 6.45 -14.89
C THR A 315 4.07 6.63 -15.87
N LYS A 316 4.85 7.72 -15.74
CA LYS A 316 5.96 8.01 -16.66
C LYS A 316 6.83 6.77 -16.71
N VAL A 317 6.84 6.12 -17.88
CA VAL A 317 7.73 5.00 -18.17
C VAL A 317 9.15 5.46 -17.87
N LYS A 318 9.83 4.75 -16.96
CA LYS A 318 11.24 4.98 -16.72
C LYS A 318 12.02 4.53 -17.95
N GLN A 319 12.87 5.41 -18.46
CA GLN A 319 13.58 5.18 -19.72
C GLN A 319 14.55 3.99 -19.60
N LEU A 320 14.87 3.36 -20.74
CA LEU A 320 15.82 2.24 -20.83
C LEU A 320 17.19 2.55 -20.20
N SER A 321 17.65 3.80 -20.31
CA SER A 321 18.88 4.28 -19.68
C SER A 321 18.87 4.15 -18.15
N MET A 322 17.70 4.25 -17.51
CA MET A 322 17.55 4.07 -16.08
C MET A 322 17.67 2.59 -15.69
N LEU A 323 17.20 1.68 -16.54
CA LEU A 323 17.38 0.25 -16.36
C LEU A 323 18.85 -0.14 -16.51
N GLU A 324 19.53 0.31 -17.56
CA GLU A 324 20.94 0.02 -17.80
C GLU A 324 21.80 0.49 -16.62
N LYS A 325 21.62 1.74 -16.18
CA LYS A 325 22.29 2.26 -14.98
C LYS A 325 22.00 1.41 -13.74
N ARG A 326 20.76 0.97 -13.56
CA ARG A 326 20.39 0.16 -12.40
C ARG A 326 21.04 -1.21 -12.44
N ILE A 327 21.14 -1.83 -13.61
CA ILE A 327 21.86 -3.10 -13.79
C ILE A 327 23.33 -2.92 -13.40
N ASP A 328 23.97 -1.83 -13.83
CA ASP A 328 25.36 -1.52 -13.45
C ASP A 328 25.51 -1.34 -11.93
N GLU A 329 24.56 -0.64 -11.29
CA GLU A 329 24.54 -0.44 -9.83
C GLU A 329 24.36 -1.74 -9.03
N LEU A 330 23.68 -2.74 -9.60
CA LEU A 330 23.50 -4.05 -8.95
C LEU A 330 24.80 -4.88 -8.93
N GLY A 331 25.77 -4.56 -9.77
CA GLY A 331 27.07 -5.24 -9.81
C GLY A 331 26.98 -6.71 -10.22
N VAL A 332 25.95 -7.08 -11.01
CA VAL A 332 25.76 -8.46 -11.48
C VAL A 332 26.84 -8.83 -12.49
N SER A 333 27.50 -9.98 -12.31
CA SER A 333 28.41 -10.53 -13.31
C SER A 333 27.61 -11.04 -14.50
N ILE A 334 27.83 -10.47 -15.70
CA ILE A 334 27.11 -10.84 -16.92
C ILE A 334 28.13 -11.21 -18.00
N GLU A 335 28.09 -12.46 -18.46
CA GLU A 335 28.91 -12.98 -19.53
C GLU A 335 28.09 -13.22 -20.80
N HIS A 336 28.66 -12.92 -21.97
CA HIS A 336 28.00 -13.12 -23.26
C HIS A 336 28.58 -14.29 -24.02
N THR A 337 27.71 -15.17 -24.52
CA THR A 337 28.11 -16.36 -25.29
C THR A 337 27.42 -16.43 -26.67
N GLU A 338 28.02 -17.21 -27.57
CA GLU A 338 27.45 -17.55 -28.88
C GLU A 338 26.45 -18.71 -28.82
N ALA A 339 26.33 -19.39 -27.68
CA ALA A 339 25.50 -20.61 -27.52
C ALA A 339 23.99 -20.32 -27.60
N GLY A 340 23.57 -19.07 -27.50
CA GLY A 340 22.18 -18.66 -27.67
C GLY A 340 21.29 -18.83 -26.43
N GLU A 341 21.86 -19.26 -25.29
CA GLU A 341 21.12 -19.52 -24.06
C GLU A 341 21.32 -18.40 -23.03
N ALA A 342 20.28 -18.15 -22.22
CA ALA A 342 20.30 -17.22 -21.09
C ALA A 342 19.99 -18.00 -19.81
N TYR A 343 20.83 -17.86 -18.78
CA TYR A 343 20.62 -18.49 -17.48
C TYR A 343 21.41 -17.79 -16.37
N TYR A 344 20.90 -17.84 -15.15
CA TYR A 344 21.66 -17.58 -13.93
C TYR A 344 22.32 -18.87 -13.41
N GLU A 345 23.61 -18.81 -13.07
CA GLU A 345 24.39 -19.91 -12.50
C GLU A 345 24.63 -19.65 -10.99
N PRO A 346 23.95 -20.37 -10.08
CA PRO A 346 24.03 -20.11 -8.65
C PRO A 346 25.44 -20.29 -8.04
N GLU A 347 26.20 -21.30 -8.50
CA GLU A 347 27.52 -21.60 -7.96
C GLU A 347 28.57 -20.53 -8.31
N ALA A 348 28.47 -19.97 -9.52
CA ALA A 348 29.37 -18.91 -10.00
C ALA A 348 28.87 -17.49 -9.63
N ASP A 349 27.65 -17.38 -9.11
CA ASP A 349 26.94 -16.12 -8.91
C ASP A 349 27.00 -15.19 -10.14
N ALA A 350 26.76 -15.76 -11.32
CA ALA A 350 26.91 -15.09 -12.61
C ALA A 350 25.73 -15.36 -13.56
N ILE A 351 25.47 -14.43 -14.47
CA ILE A 351 24.47 -14.57 -15.52
C ILE A 351 25.16 -14.78 -16.86
N THR A 352 24.79 -15.83 -17.58
CA THR A 352 25.12 -16.00 -18.99
C THR A 352 23.98 -15.44 -19.85
N MET A 353 24.33 -14.64 -20.85
CA MET A 353 23.41 -14.08 -21.84
C MET A 353 23.84 -14.41 -23.27
N PRO A 354 22.91 -14.59 -24.22
CA PRO A 354 23.25 -14.62 -25.63
C PRO A 354 23.84 -13.28 -26.05
N ASN A 355 24.79 -13.29 -26.97
CA ASN A 355 25.29 -12.07 -27.59
C ASN A 355 24.13 -11.21 -28.12
N LYS A 356 24.18 -9.89 -27.89
CA LYS A 356 23.09 -8.96 -28.27
C LYS A 356 22.69 -9.07 -29.75
N ALA A 357 23.65 -9.41 -30.62
CA ALA A 357 23.43 -9.63 -32.05
C ALA A 357 22.50 -10.82 -32.40
N LEU A 358 22.31 -11.76 -31.47
CA LEU A 358 21.40 -12.90 -31.63
C LEU A 358 19.94 -12.52 -31.43
N PHE A 359 19.66 -11.39 -30.77
CA PHE A 359 18.31 -10.84 -30.65
C PHE A 359 17.94 -10.11 -31.94
N LYS A 360 16.85 -10.53 -32.61
CA LYS A 360 16.45 -10.03 -33.93
C LYS A 360 15.13 -9.27 -33.90
N GLY A 361 14.96 -8.39 -34.90
CA GLY A 361 13.73 -7.65 -35.14
C GLY A 361 13.67 -6.29 -34.44
N LYS A 362 12.54 -5.58 -34.63
CA LYS A 362 12.35 -4.21 -34.14
C LYS A 362 12.37 -4.08 -32.60
N ASP A 363 12.12 -5.19 -31.89
CA ASP A 363 12.11 -5.25 -30.43
C ASP A 363 13.36 -5.92 -29.85
N ALA A 364 14.43 -6.15 -30.63
CA ALA A 364 15.64 -6.86 -30.19
C ALA A 364 16.22 -6.35 -28.87
N THR A 365 16.39 -5.03 -28.73
CA THR A 365 16.90 -4.41 -27.50
C THR A 365 15.97 -4.64 -26.31
N ARG A 366 14.64 -4.57 -26.52
CA ARG A 366 13.66 -4.83 -25.45
C ARG A 366 13.64 -6.29 -25.05
N ALA A 367 13.74 -7.19 -26.03
CA ALA A 367 13.82 -8.63 -25.81
C ALA A 367 15.06 -9.00 -25.02
N TYR A 368 16.23 -8.43 -25.33
CA TYR A 368 17.46 -8.62 -24.56
C TYR A 368 17.26 -8.23 -23.09
N HIS A 369 16.74 -7.03 -22.83
CA HIS A 369 16.55 -6.54 -21.46
C HIS A 369 15.46 -7.30 -20.70
N ALA A 370 14.39 -7.73 -21.37
CA ALA A 370 13.37 -8.57 -20.78
C ALA A 370 13.93 -9.95 -20.38
N THR A 371 14.79 -10.53 -21.23
CA THR A 371 15.51 -11.78 -20.93
C THR A 371 16.46 -11.58 -19.76
N LEU A 372 17.26 -10.51 -19.76
CA LEU A 372 18.21 -10.21 -18.69
C LEU A 372 17.50 -9.97 -17.35
N LEU A 373 16.38 -9.23 -17.33
CA LEU A 373 15.61 -8.99 -16.11
C LEU A 373 15.08 -10.29 -15.50
N HIS A 374 14.71 -11.28 -16.32
CA HIS A 374 14.34 -12.61 -15.84
C HIS A 374 15.50 -13.30 -15.13
N GLU A 375 16.69 -13.31 -15.73
CA GLU A 375 17.87 -13.89 -15.09
C GLU A 375 18.30 -13.11 -13.84
N ILE A 376 18.14 -11.78 -13.82
CA ILE A 376 18.41 -10.97 -12.63
C ILE A 376 17.42 -11.31 -11.51
N VAL A 377 16.16 -11.62 -11.82
CA VAL A 377 15.23 -12.11 -10.79
C VAL A 377 15.75 -13.41 -10.19
N HIS A 378 16.18 -14.38 -11.00
CA HIS A 378 16.83 -15.59 -10.48
C HIS A 378 18.07 -15.27 -9.63
N TRP A 379 18.93 -14.38 -10.12
CA TRP A 379 20.11 -13.91 -9.41
C TRP A 379 19.77 -13.42 -8.00
N THR A 380 18.71 -12.60 -7.81
CA THR A 380 18.33 -12.18 -6.45
C THR A 380 18.01 -13.32 -5.49
N GLY A 381 17.75 -14.54 -5.96
CA GLY A 381 17.42 -15.69 -5.14
C GLY A 381 18.60 -16.30 -4.36
N HIS A 382 19.84 -15.90 -4.62
CA HIS A 382 21.02 -16.41 -3.90
C HIS A 382 20.95 -16.19 -2.38
N GLU A 383 21.69 -17.01 -1.62
CA GLU A 383 21.71 -17.04 -0.15
C GLU A 383 22.07 -15.69 0.48
N THR A 384 22.96 -14.92 -0.15
CA THR A 384 23.37 -13.58 0.32
C THR A 384 22.37 -12.45 -0.01
N ARG A 385 21.26 -12.77 -0.70
CA ARG A 385 20.28 -11.81 -1.20
C ARG A 385 18.87 -12.09 -0.68
N CYS A 386 17.99 -12.68 -1.47
CA CYS A 386 16.63 -13.03 -1.05
C CYS A 386 16.51 -14.46 -0.50
N ASN A 387 17.61 -15.22 -0.46
CA ASN A 387 17.69 -16.59 0.09
C ASN A 387 16.51 -17.48 -0.33
N ARG A 388 16.30 -17.61 -1.64
CA ARG A 388 15.24 -18.46 -2.19
C ARG A 388 15.81 -19.82 -2.56
N ASN A 389 15.00 -20.86 -2.39
CA ASN A 389 15.34 -22.20 -2.86
C ASN A 389 15.22 -22.26 -4.39
N ILE A 390 16.32 -21.97 -5.07
CA ILE A 390 16.50 -22.12 -6.52
C ILE A 390 16.79 -23.61 -6.76
N GLY A 391 15.73 -24.41 -6.91
CA GLY A 391 15.83 -25.88 -6.88
C GLY A 391 16.96 -26.46 -7.76
N GLU A 392 17.65 -27.47 -7.23
CA GLU A 392 18.91 -28.01 -7.78
C GLU A 392 18.79 -28.72 -9.13
N LYS A 393 17.56 -29.06 -9.58
CA LYS A 393 17.34 -29.86 -10.78
C LYS A 393 16.22 -29.31 -11.65
N PHE A 394 16.52 -29.10 -12.93
CA PHE A 394 15.54 -28.84 -13.98
C PHE A 394 14.46 -29.93 -13.97
N GLY A 395 13.19 -29.54 -14.05
CA GLY A 395 12.09 -30.49 -13.97
C GLY A 395 11.61 -30.83 -12.55
N SER A 396 12.16 -30.19 -11.51
CA SER A 396 11.62 -30.31 -10.15
C SER A 396 10.48 -29.31 -9.85
N PRO A 397 9.60 -29.60 -8.87
CA PRO A 397 8.60 -28.65 -8.39
C PRO A 397 9.20 -27.35 -7.83
N ALA A 398 10.37 -27.42 -7.19
CA ALA A 398 11.07 -26.24 -6.66
C ALA A 398 11.57 -25.34 -7.81
N TYR A 399 12.13 -25.95 -8.87
CA TYR A 399 12.50 -25.24 -10.08
C TYR A 399 11.29 -24.60 -10.77
N ALA A 400 10.15 -25.30 -10.85
CA ALA A 400 8.91 -24.76 -11.43
C ALA A 400 8.41 -23.51 -10.69
N PHE A 401 8.52 -23.56 -9.37
CA PHE A 401 8.14 -22.44 -8.51
C PHE A 401 9.07 -21.24 -8.68
N GLU A 402 10.38 -21.46 -8.81
CA GLU A 402 11.32 -20.36 -9.04
C GLU A 402 11.21 -19.75 -10.45
N GLU A 403 10.92 -20.55 -11.48
CA GLU A 403 10.55 -20.02 -12.81
C GLU A 403 9.28 -19.17 -12.75
N LEU A 404 8.28 -19.57 -11.96
CA LEU A 404 7.09 -18.76 -11.73
C LEU A 404 7.42 -17.43 -11.04
N VAL A 405 8.32 -17.44 -10.06
CA VAL A 405 8.84 -16.20 -9.42
C VAL A 405 9.52 -15.30 -10.46
N ALA A 406 10.39 -15.87 -11.30
CA ALA A 406 11.11 -15.12 -12.32
C ALA A 406 10.21 -14.56 -13.42
N GLU A 407 9.24 -15.33 -13.90
CA GLU A 407 8.27 -14.87 -14.90
C GLU A 407 7.41 -13.72 -14.37
N ILE A 408 6.91 -13.80 -13.13
CA ILE A 408 6.12 -12.74 -12.49
C ILE A 408 6.98 -11.49 -12.27
N GLY A 409 8.14 -11.65 -11.62
CA GLY A 409 9.01 -10.53 -11.26
C GLY A 409 9.56 -9.78 -12.47
N SER A 410 10.01 -10.50 -13.49
CA SER A 410 10.53 -9.89 -14.72
C SER A 410 9.45 -9.17 -15.52
N SER A 411 8.22 -9.71 -15.55
CA SER A 411 7.09 -9.04 -16.22
C SER A 411 6.73 -7.73 -15.52
N PHE A 412 6.73 -7.73 -14.18
CA PHE A 412 6.53 -6.52 -13.39
C PHE A 412 7.62 -5.48 -13.63
N LEU A 413 8.90 -5.89 -13.56
CA LEU A 413 10.03 -5.00 -13.82
C LEU A 413 9.99 -4.44 -15.24
N CYS A 414 9.67 -5.27 -16.23
CA CYS A 414 9.49 -4.83 -17.61
C CYS A 414 8.42 -3.74 -17.70
N ALA A 415 7.24 -3.93 -17.10
CA ALA A 415 6.19 -2.92 -17.08
C ALA A 415 6.67 -1.59 -16.45
N ARG A 416 7.45 -1.67 -15.36
CA ARG A 416 7.98 -0.51 -14.63
C ARG A 416 9.03 0.28 -15.41
N PHE A 417 9.81 -0.40 -16.24
CA PHE A 417 10.77 0.21 -17.18
C PHE A 417 10.19 0.41 -18.59
N GLY A 418 8.87 0.22 -18.77
CA GLY A 418 8.16 0.34 -20.06
C GLY A 418 8.69 -0.55 -21.18
N LEU A 419 9.19 -1.73 -20.81
CA LEU A 419 9.51 -2.81 -21.72
C LEU A 419 8.29 -3.70 -21.93
N THR A 420 8.11 -4.15 -23.16
CA THR A 420 7.18 -5.22 -23.48
C THR A 420 7.88 -6.56 -23.29
N LYS A 421 7.33 -7.42 -22.43
CA LYS A 421 7.79 -8.80 -22.27
C LYS A 421 6.78 -9.75 -22.89
N ARG A 422 7.28 -10.74 -23.64
CA ARG A 422 6.51 -11.93 -24.01
C ARG A 422 6.86 -13.04 -23.03
N ALA A 423 5.87 -13.80 -22.59
CA ALA A 423 6.10 -14.93 -21.72
C ALA A 423 6.98 -15.97 -22.44
N ARG A 424 7.93 -16.59 -21.73
CA ARG A 424 8.80 -17.61 -22.33
C ARG A 424 7.99 -18.90 -22.46
N VAL A 425 7.75 -19.35 -23.69
CA VAL A 425 6.90 -20.51 -24.00
C VAL A 425 7.29 -21.76 -23.19
N ASN A 426 8.59 -22.00 -23.02
CA ASN A 426 9.09 -23.15 -22.26
C ASN A 426 8.80 -23.02 -20.75
N SER A 427 9.05 -21.85 -20.14
CA SER A 427 8.76 -21.58 -18.72
C SER A 427 7.26 -21.65 -18.45
N VAL A 428 6.43 -21.04 -19.31
CA VAL A 428 4.96 -21.08 -19.22
C VAL A 428 4.43 -22.51 -19.27
N ARG A 429 4.85 -23.32 -20.25
CA ARG A 429 4.39 -24.71 -20.37
C ARG A 429 4.74 -25.52 -19.13
N TYR A 430 5.93 -25.29 -18.58
CA TYR A 430 6.42 -25.99 -17.41
C TYR A 430 5.65 -25.59 -16.13
N ILE A 431 5.42 -24.29 -15.95
CA ILE A 431 4.58 -23.73 -14.88
C ILE A 431 3.15 -24.27 -14.98
N ALA A 432 2.56 -24.28 -16.18
CA ALA A 432 1.20 -24.76 -16.41
C ALA A 432 1.07 -26.25 -16.09
N ASN A 433 2.02 -27.08 -16.53
CA ASN A 433 2.04 -28.50 -16.21
C ASN A 433 2.17 -28.72 -14.69
N TRP A 434 3.06 -27.99 -14.01
CA TRP A 434 3.19 -28.07 -12.56
C TRP A 434 1.91 -27.65 -11.82
N LEU A 435 1.28 -26.54 -12.20
CA LEU A 435 0.05 -26.05 -11.58
C LEU A 435 -1.16 -26.94 -11.88
N SER A 436 -1.21 -27.61 -13.03
CA SER A 436 -2.29 -28.56 -13.36
C SER A 436 -2.35 -29.78 -12.44
N SER A 437 -1.28 -30.06 -11.68
CA SER A 437 -1.26 -31.12 -10.67
C SER A 437 -2.03 -30.78 -9.39
N PHE A 438 -2.54 -29.55 -9.27
CA PHE A 438 -3.26 -29.05 -8.10
C PHE A 438 -4.70 -28.63 -8.46
N ASN A 439 -5.58 -28.58 -7.46
CA ASN A 439 -6.87 -27.90 -7.59
C ASN A 439 -6.69 -26.38 -7.66
N LEU A 440 -7.74 -25.65 -8.06
CA LEU A 440 -7.65 -24.20 -8.27
C LEU A 440 -7.17 -23.47 -7.01
N LYS A 441 -7.71 -23.80 -5.83
CA LYS A 441 -7.35 -23.17 -4.55
C LYS A 441 -5.85 -23.30 -4.26
N LYS A 442 -5.29 -24.49 -4.46
CA LYS A 442 -3.86 -24.74 -4.21
C LYS A 442 -2.98 -24.10 -5.28
N SER A 443 -3.40 -24.08 -6.54
CA SER A 443 -2.70 -23.34 -7.61
C SER A 443 -2.67 -21.84 -7.34
N MET A 444 -3.78 -21.26 -6.88
CA MET A 444 -3.84 -19.84 -6.47
C MET A 444 -2.93 -19.53 -5.29
N ALA A 445 -2.88 -20.42 -4.28
CA ALA A 445 -1.94 -20.27 -3.17
C ALA A 445 -0.47 -20.32 -3.64
N LYS A 446 -0.14 -21.13 -4.66
CA LYS A 446 1.20 -21.17 -5.26
C LYS A 446 1.53 -19.91 -6.07
N LEU A 447 0.58 -19.40 -6.85
CA LEU A 447 0.70 -18.12 -7.54
C LEU A 447 0.94 -16.97 -6.57
N GLU A 448 0.21 -16.95 -5.45
CA GLU A 448 0.38 -15.97 -4.41
C GLU A 448 1.77 -16.04 -3.76
N GLN A 449 2.22 -17.24 -3.37
CA GLN A 449 3.54 -17.44 -2.79
C GLN A 449 4.66 -16.97 -3.74
N ALA A 450 4.53 -17.30 -5.04
CA ALA A 450 5.49 -16.88 -6.04
C ALA A 450 5.46 -15.36 -6.26
N ALA A 451 4.27 -14.74 -6.32
CA ALA A 451 4.12 -13.31 -6.46
C ALA A 451 4.73 -12.52 -5.29
N ARG A 452 4.64 -13.05 -4.06
CA ARG A 452 5.30 -12.44 -2.88
C ARG A 452 6.82 -12.47 -3.01
N LYS A 453 7.40 -13.61 -3.39
CA LYS A 453 8.84 -13.75 -3.63
C LYS A 453 9.31 -12.90 -4.81
N ALA A 454 8.50 -12.78 -5.85
CA ALA A 454 8.75 -11.90 -6.99
C ALA A 454 8.72 -10.42 -6.58
N ASN A 455 7.85 -10.04 -5.62
CA ASN A 455 7.80 -8.69 -5.10
C ASN A 455 9.06 -8.36 -4.29
N GLN A 456 9.53 -9.30 -3.46
CA GLN A 456 10.82 -9.19 -2.76
C GLN A 456 11.99 -8.99 -3.73
N ALA A 457 12.07 -9.83 -4.77
CA ALA A 457 13.08 -9.68 -5.84
C ALA A 457 12.98 -8.32 -6.55
N SER A 458 11.75 -7.91 -6.89
CA SER A 458 11.50 -6.63 -7.57
C SER A 458 11.89 -5.44 -6.71
N ASN A 459 11.65 -5.47 -5.40
CA ASN A 459 12.07 -4.40 -4.48
C ASN A 459 13.58 -4.36 -4.26
N TYR A 460 14.28 -5.50 -4.40
CA TYR A 460 15.74 -5.55 -4.40
C TYR A 460 16.30 -4.88 -5.67
N ILE A 461 15.75 -5.24 -6.84
CA ILE A 461 16.19 -4.75 -8.15
C ILE A 461 15.80 -3.30 -8.35
N TYR A 462 14.60 -2.92 -7.95
CA TYR A 462 14.05 -1.59 -8.11
C TYR A 462 13.86 -0.98 -6.73
N ILE A 463 14.72 -0.02 -6.38
CA ILE A 463 14.50 0.84 -5.22
C ILE A 463 13.73 2.05 -5.75
N PRO A 464 12.46 2.27 -5.35
CA PRO A 464 11.82 3.55 -5.61
C PRO A 464 12.69 4.62 -4.96
N LYS A 465 13.29 5.50 -5.76
CA LYS A 465 13.51 6.85 -5.26
C LYS A 465 12.14 7.31 -4.80
N ARG A 466 12.01 7.65 -3.51
CA ARG A 466 10.90 8.50 -3.07
C ARG A 466 10.94 9.66 -4.05
N ASP A 467 9.86 9.84 -4.80
CA ASP A 467 9.76 11.01 -5.66
C ASP A 467 9.82 12.22 -4.71
N ASP A 468 10.89 12.99 -4.89
CA ASP A 468 11.30 14.12 -4.05
C ASP A 468 10.30 15.28 -4.13
#